data_AF-A0A9D5ADV7-F1
#
_entry.id   AF-A0A9D5ADV7-F1
#
_cell.length_a   1.000
_cell.length_b   1.000
_cell.length_c   1.000
_cell.angle_alpha   90.00
_cell.angle_beta   90.00
_cell.angle_gamma   90.00
#
_symmetry.space_group_name_H-M   'P 1'
#
loop_
_entity.id
_entity.type
_entity.pdbx_description
1 polymer ?
#
loop_
_entity_poly.entity_id
_entity_poly.type
_entity_poly.pdbx_seq_one_letter_code
_entity_poly.pdbx_strand_id
1 'polypeptide(L)'
;MKGLCCYFDKALPVMLLYNNERQQYQEACPNDIVPSAIYGAEHLLRLFVKLPELLFHANIEGDTLAELQAQILDFLRFLRKNQRAFFLSSYHVQEDVENSSDKRFCVTHNIT
;
A
#
# COMPACT_ATOMS: atom_id res chain seq x y z
N MET A 1 -6.44 9.43 -14.32
CA MET A 1 -5.40 9.09 -13.31
C MET A 1 -5.23 10.15 -12.21
N LYS A 2 -5.13 11.46 -12.51
CA LYS A 2 -4.90 12.51 -11.48
C LYS A 2 -5.88 12.49 -10.29
N GLY A 3 -7.15 12.17 -10.54
CA GLY A 3 -8.17 12.08 -9.48
C GLY A 3 -7.88 10.98 -8.45
N LEU A 4 -7.42 9.81 -8.90
CA LEU A 4 -7.09 8.69 -8.02
C LEU A 4 -5.85 9.00 -7.16
N CYS A 5 -4.82 9.62 -7.77
CA CYS A 5 -3.62 10.05 -7.03
C CYS A 5 -3.96 11.08 -5.95
N CYS A 6 -4.69 12.14 -6.30
CA CYS A 6 -5.11 13.17 -5.33
C CYS A 6 -5.96 12.57 -4.20
N TYR A 7 -6.82 11.61 -4.53
CA TYR A 7 -7.64 10.94 -3.53
C TYR A 7 -6.79 10.06 -2.60
N PHE A 8 -5.85 9.30 -3.16
CA PHE A 8 -4.90 8.50 -2.42
C PHE A 8 -4.03 9.35 -1.47
N ASP A 9 -3.51 10.48 -1.95
CA ASP A 9 -2.70 11.41 -1.16
C ASP A 9 -3.44 11.90 0.10
N LYS A 10 -4.76 12.10 0.00
CA LYS A 10 -5.59 12.52 1.14
C LYS A 10 -6.04 11.35 2.01
N ALA A 11 -6.38 10.21 1.41
CA ALA A 11 -6.92 9.05 2.11
C ALA A 11 -5.84 8.31 2.91
N LEU A 12 -4.59 8.29 2.43
CA LEU A 12 -3.52 7.51 3.03
C LEU A 12 -3.31 7.81 4.53
N PRO A 13 -2.98 9.05 4.94
CA PRO A 13 -2.74 9.35 6.36
C PRO A 13 -3.99 9.15 7.26
N VAL A 14 -5.18 9.24 6.67
CA VAL A 14 -6.44 9.20 7.40
C VAL A 14 -6.87 7.77 7.69
N MET A 15 -6.85 6.88 6.69
CA MET A 15 -7.55 5.58 6.78
C MET A 15 -6.81 4.37 6.19
N LEU A 16 -5.70 4.54 5.47
CA LEU A 16 -5.05 3.41 4.78
C LEU A 16 -3.87 2.82 5.55
N LEU A 17 -3.33 3.57 6.53
CA LEU A 17 -2.20 3.16 7.36
C LEU A 17 -2.66 2.45 8.63
N TYR A 18 -2.04 1.32 8.93
CA TYR A 18 -2.09 0.68 10.24
C TYR A 18 -1.31 1.48 11.28
N ASN A 19 -1.56 1.18 12.56
CA ASN A 19 -0.95 1.92 13.67
C ASN A 19 0.58 1.91 13.63
N ASN A 20 1.20 0.80 13.24
CA ASN A 20 2.65 0.64 13.11
C ASN A 20 3.25 1.38 11.90
N GLU A 21 2.47 1.65 10.85
CA GLU A 21 2.94 2.38 9.67
C GLU A 21 2.90 3.91 9.85
N ARG A 22 2.22 4.41 10.89
CA ARG A 22 2.03 5.85 11.11
C ARG A 22 3.33 6.58 11.42
N GLN A 23 4.24 5.95 12.18
CA GLN A 23 5.55 6.53 12.45
C GLN A 23 6.39 6.62 11.17
N GLN A 24 6.45 5.52 10.40
CA GLN A 24 7.13 5.49 9.10
C GLN A 24 6.60 6.59 8.15
N TYR A 25 5.29 6.83 8.13
CA TYR A 25 4.70 7.90 7.33
C TYR A 25 5.21 9.29 7.72
N GLN A 26 5.33 9.58 9.02
CA GLN A 26 5.84 10.87 9.50
C GLN A 26 7.29 11.10 9.07
N GLU A 27 8.09 10.03 9.01
CA GLU A 27 9.50 10.08 8.60
C GLU A 27 9.66 10.13 7.07
N ALA A 28 8.81 9.42 6.33
CA ALA A 28 8.90 9.28 4.88
C ALA A 28 8.25 10.46 4.12
N CYS A 29 7.24 11.10 4.70
CA CYS A 29 6.52 12.23 4.10
C CYS A 29 6.73 13.56 4.88
N PRO A 30 7.97 14.04 5.08
CA PRO A 30 8.17 15.41 5.53
C PRO A 30 7.69 16.39 4.45
N ASN A 31 7.36 17.61 4.87
CA ASN A 31 6.73 18.68 4.10
C ASN A 31 6.96 18.62 2.57
N ASP A 32 5.86 18.72 1.82
CA ASP A 32 5.77 18.74 0.35
C ASP A 32 5.91 17.41 -0.41
N ILE A 33 6.20 16.29 0.27
CA ILE A 33 6.18 14.98 -0.41
C ILE A 33 4.77 14.38 -0.42
N VAL A 34 4.26 14.09 -1.62
CA VAL A 34 2.96 13.47 -1.81
C VAL A 34 3.02 11.95 -1.58
N PRO A 35 2.07 11.36 -0.85
CA PRO A 35 2.11 9.93 -0.56
C PRO A 35 2.10 9.02 -1.79
N SER A 36 1.46 9.43 -2.88
CA SER A 36 1.46 8.71 -4.17
C SER A 36 2.85 8.57 -4.82
N ALA A 37 3.86 9.32 -4.37
CA ALA A 37 5.24 9.18 -4.83
C ALA A 37 6.04 8.13 -4.05
N ILE A 38 5.59 7.77 -2.84
CA ILE A 38 6.31 6.89 -1.91
C ILE A 38 5.62 5.54 -1.80
N TYR A 39 4.29 5.54 -1.64
CA TYR A 39 3.52 4.35 -1.35
C TYR A 39 3.04 3.66 -2.63
N GLY A 40 3.25 2.34 -2.67
CA GLY A 40 3.05 1.53 -3.86
C GLY A 40 1.68 0.85 -3.97
N ALA A 41 1.66 -0.24 -4.73
CA ALA A 41 0.44 -0.97 -5.09
C ALA A 41 -0.29 -1.58 -3.88
N GLU A 42 0.41 -1.90 -2.79
CA GLU A 42 -0.20 -2.48 -1.59
C GLU A 42 -1.17 -1.50 -0.93
N HIS A 43 -0.71 -0.28 -0.62
CA HIS A 43 -1.56 0.76 -0.03
C HIS A 43 -2.64 1.21 -1.01
N LEU A 44 -2.32 1.26 -2.31
CA LEU A 44 -3.32 1.54 -3.33
C LEU A 44 -4.43 0.49 -3.36
N LEU A 45 -4.12 -0.79 -3.13
CA LEU A 45 -5.13 -1.84 -3.05
C LEU A 45 -6.05 -1.63 -1.84
N ARG A 46 -5.53 -1.18 -0.70
CA ARG A 46 -6.35 -0.82 0.48
C ARG A 46 -7.34 0.29 0.16
N LEU A 47 -6.98 1.25 -0.70
CA LEU A 47 -7.89 2.28 -1.17
C LEU A 47 -9.09 1.68 -1.92
N PHE A 48 -8.87 0.72 -2.81
CA PHE A 48 -9.95 0.08 -3.56
C PHE A 48 -10.91 -0.72 -2.68
N VAL A 49 -10.45 -1.22 -1.52
CA VAL A 49 -11.33 -1.87 -0.53
C VAL A 49 -12.24 -0.84 0.15
N LYS A 50 -11.76 0.38 0.37
CA LYS A 50 -12.52 1.48 0.98
C LYS A 50 -13.38 2.25 -0.02
N LEU A 51 -13.04 2.20 -1.31
CA LEU A 51 -13.68 2.98 -2.35
C LEU A 51 -15.20 2.75 -2.46
N PRO A 52 -15.76 1.53 -2.35
CA PRO A 52 -17.21 1.32 -2.41
C PRO A 52 -17.98 2.09 -1.33
N GLU A 53 -17.46 2.12 -0.11
CA GLU A 53 -18.03 2.88 1.00
C GLU A 53 -18.02 4.38 0.69
N LEU A 54 -16.96 4.87 0.07
CA LEU A 54 -16.80 6.28 -0.28
C LEU A 54 -17.70 6.69 -1.46
N LEU A 55 -17.82 5.83 -2.47
CA LEU A 55 -18.69 6.07 -3.63
C LEU A 55 -20.17 6.13 -3.24
N PHE A 56 -20.58 5.37 -2.22
CA PHE A 56 -21.94 5.45 -1.67
C PHE A 56 -22.27 6.86 -1.16
N HIS A 57 -21.31 7.54 -0.53
CA HIS A 57 -21.51 8.90 0.00
C HIS A 57 -21.36 10.00 -1.06
N ALA A 58 -20.79 9.69 -2.23
CA ALA A 58 -20.45 10.67 -3.27
C ALA A 58 -21.64 11.05 -4.19
N ASN A 59 -22.82 10.42 -4.02
CA ASN A 59 -24.04 10.67 -4.79
C ASN A 59 -23.80 10.75 -6.32
N ILE A 60 -23.09 9.77 -6.85
CA ILE A 60 -22.73 9.67 -8.28
C ILE A 60 -23.93 9.10 -9.06
N GLU A 61 -24.18 9.64 -10.26
CA GLU A 61 -25.20 9.13 -11.17
C GLU A 61 -24.93 7.67 -11.58
N GLY A 62 -26.00 6.88 -11.74
CA GLY A 62 -25.90 5.42 -11.91
C GLY A 62 -25.02 4.95 -13.07
N ASP A 63 -25.13 5.59 -14.23
CA ASP A 63 -24.34 5.23 -15.41
C ASP A 63 -22.85 5.56 -15.22
N THR A 64 -22.56 6.75 -14.69
CA THR A 64 -21.19 7.18 -14.36
C THR A 64 -20.57 6.27 -13.29
N LEU A 65 -21.37 5.84 -12.30
CA LEU A 65 -20.92 4.92 -11.26
C LEU A 65 -20.60 3.53 -11.85
N ALA A 66 -21.42 3.02 -12.77
CA ALA A 66 -21.18 1.74 -13.42
C ALA A 66 -19.90 1.76 -14.27
N GLU A 67 -19.66 2.84 -15.02
CA GLU A 67 -18.41 3.03 -15.79
C GLU A 67 -17.19 3.08 -14.86
N LEU A 68 -17.28 3.83 -13.76
CA LEU A 68 -16.21 3.92 -12.78
C LEU A 68 -15.91 2.55 -12.15
N GLN A 69 -16.93 1.79 -11.77
CA GLN A 69 -16.79 0.44 -11.25
C GLN A 69 -16.11 -0.48 -12.26
N ALA A 70 -16.47 -0.41 -13.55
CA ALA A 70 -15.83 -1.19 -14.60
C ALA A 70 -14.34 -0.85 -14.73
N GLN A 71 -13.99 0.44 -14.71
CA GLN A 71 -12.58 0.88 -14.75
C GLN A 71 -11.78 0.39 -13.54
N ILE A 72 -12.37 0.45 -12.33
CA ILE A 72 -11.75 -0.07 -11.10
C ILE A 72 -11.51 -1.57 -11.23
N LEU A 73 -12.50 -2.33 -11.68
CA LEU A 73 -12.40 -3.78 -11.84
C LEU A 73 -11.31 -4.17 -12.85
N ASP A 74 -11.22 -3.47 -13.97
CA ASP A 74 -10.18 -3.71 -14.97
C ASP A 74 -8.79 -3.37 -14.44
N PHE A 75 -8.65 -2.31 -13.64
CA PHE A 75 -7.41 -1.99 -12.96
C PHE A 75 -7.00 -3.07 -11.95
N LEU A 76 -7.95 -3.57 -11.14
CA LEU A 76 -7.69 -4.66 -10.20
C LEU A 76 -7.30 -5.97 -10.93
N ARG A 77 -7.94 -6.26 -12.07
CA ARG A 77 -7.55 -7.39 -12.93
C ARG A 77 -6.13 -7.23 -13.46
N PHE A 78 -5.74 -6.01 -13.85
CA PHE A 78 -4.38 -5.68 -14.27
C PHE A 78 -3.36 -5.93 -13.14
N LEU A 79 -3.63 -5.45 -11.92
CA LEU A 79 -2.76 -5.69 -10.76
C LEU A 79 -2.59 -7.19 -10.49
N ARG A 80 -3.69 -7.95 -10.51
CA ARG A 80 -3.66 -9.41 -10.31
C ARG A 80 -2.81 -10.13 -11.36
N LYS A 81 -2.96 -9.77 -12.64
CA LYS A 81 -2.15 -10.37 -13.73
C LYS A 81 -0.66 -10.09 -13.56
N ASN A 82 -0.31 -8.95 -12.97
CA ASN A 82 1.06 -8.49 -12.78
C ASN A 82 1.52 -8.58 -11.32
N GLN A 83 0.90 -9.45 -10.51
CA GLN A 83 1.09 -9.45 -9.05
C GLN A 83 2.56 -9.59 -8.63
N ARG A 84 3.37 -10.36 -9.38
CA ARG A 84 4.79 -10.55 -9.08
C ARG A 84 5.65 -9.31 -9.31
N ALA A 85 5.18 -8.37 -10.15
CA ALA A 85 5.87 -7.12 -10.40
C ALA A 85 5.51 -6.03 -9.38
N PHE A 86 4.33 -6.14 -8.75
CA PHE A 86 3.78 -5.10 -7.88
C PHE A 86 3.73 -5.46 -6.39
N PHE A 87 3.78 -6.75 -6.04
CA PHE A 87 3.69 -7.23 -4.66
C PHE A 87 4.88 -8.11 -4.30
N LEU A 88 5.37 -7.96 -3.07
CA LEU A 88 6.44 -8.78 -2.53
C LEU A 88 5.93 -10.20 -2.26
N SER A 89 6.81 -11.19 -2.43
CA SER A 89 6.52 -12.59 -2.07
C SER A 89 6.59 -12.84 -0.56
N SER A 90 7.32 -12.00 0.17
CA SER A 90 7.47 -12.05 1.62
C SER A 90 7.84 -10.68 2.17
N TYR A 91 7.32 -10.35 3.35
CA TYR A 91 7.71 -9.16 4.10
C TYR A 91 8.77 -9.54 5.14
N HIS A 92 9.78 -8.69 5.31
CA HIS A 92 10.72 -8.83 6.42
C HIS A 92 10.10 -8.15 7.63
N VAL A 93 9.91 -8.90 8.72
CA VAL A 93 9.60 -8.29 10.02
C VAL A 93 10.92 -7.71 10.53
N GLN A 94 10.93 -6.43 10.90
CA GLN A 94 12.05 -5.87 11.66
C GLN A 94 12.04 -6.55 13.03
N GLU A 95 13.01 -7.42 13.27
CA GLU A 95 13.30 -7.92 14.62
C GLU A 95 13.86 -6.74 15.42
N ASP A 96 13.24 -6.43 16.54
CA ASP A 96 13.76 -5.45 17.49
C ASP A 96 15.17 -5.89 17.90
N VAL A 97 16.19 -5.11 17.50
CA VAL A 97 17.57 -5.36 17.89
C VAL A 97 17.71 -5.02 19.38
N GLU A 98 17.38 -5.97 20.25
CA GLU A 98 17.83 -5.95 21.63
C GLU A 98 19.35 -6.17 21.66
N ASN A 99 20.04 -5.11 22.02
CA ASN A 99 21.48 -5.08 22.21
C ASN A 99 21.86 -5.87 23.48
N SER A 100 22.28 -7.14 23.33
CA SER A 100 23.12 -7.80 24.34
C SER A 100 24.05 -8.83 23.73
N SER A 101 25.34 -8.62 23.98
CA SER A 101 26.46 -9.48 23.60
C SER A 101 26.29 -10.91 24.14
N ASP A 102 26.23 -11.93 23.28
CA ASP A 102 27.07 -13.11 23.46
C ASP A 102 27.15 -14.02 22.24
N LYS A 103 28.36 -14.55 22.04
CA LYS A 103 28.76 -15.36 20.89
C LYS A 103 28.13 -16.75 20.91
N ARG A 104 27.59 -17.21 19.78
CA ARG A 104 27.86 -18.60 19.34
C ARG A 104 27.81 -18.76 17.83
N PHE A 105 29.03 -18.86 17.30
CA PHE A 105 29.41 -19.55 16.07
C PHE A 105 28.52 -20.76 15.75
N CYS A 106 28.03 -20.84 14.52
CA CYS A 106 27.96 -22.08 13.74
C CYS A 106 28.19 -21.73 12.27
N VAL A 107 29.45 -21.83 11.86
CA VAL A 107 29.83 -22.00 10.46
C VAL A 107 29.45 -23.42 10.07
N THR A 108 28.66 -23.58 9.00
CA THR A 108 28.99 -24.61 8.03
C THR A 108 28.71 -24.12 6.62
N HIS A 109 29.80 -24.03 5.87
CA HIS A 109 29.87 -23.85 4.44
C HIS A 109 29.41 -25.12 3.69
N ASN A 110 28.97 -24.88 2.45
CA ASN A 110 29.10 -25.69 1.23
C ASN A 110 28.10 -26.82 0.91
N ILE A 111 27.32 -26.54 -0.14
CA ILE A 111 27.26 -27.21 -1.45
C ILE A 111 27.36 -28.76 -1.46
N THR A 112 26.28 -29.40 -1.91
CA THR A 112 26.25 -30.28 -3.09
C THR A 112 24.88 -30.13 -3.75
#